data_AF-A0A7R7EPD0-F1
#
_entry.id   AF-A0A7R7EPD0-F1
#
_cell.length_a   1.000
_cell.length_b   1.000
_cell.length_c   1.000
_cell.angle_alpha   90.00
_cell.angle_beta   90.00
_cell.angle_gamma   90.00
#
_symmetry.space_group_name_H-M   'P 1'
#
loop_
_entity.id
_entity.type
_entity.pdbx_description
1 polymer ?
#
loop_
_entity_poly.entity_id
_entity_poly.type
_entity_poly.pdbx_seq_one_letter_code
_entity_poly.pdbx_strand_id
1 'polypeptide(L)'
;MHLKHRRRKKKYLPIILLLCMLSIMYSQKRTILAAEVTDSTGAIGGEQNPEETSSPEGAGTNTNIGANTTITLNETEFSVGVGETYNIMPVLTPTDSKDIVSYSSEDSSIATVNEGGTITANREGTVNITVSLANGNKAECKVHVIQAPEDISIGVDTKTLKKGSTYSLNPEITNGYMKSGFSYQSNNSKVAEVNASGIITAKSNGNADIMIGTYNGLEEKVHIRVVDKIASLDIQYIPGKQLMLAKGQSRTIFYQVSPKSQSSYVKKNIYYSSSDPKIVSIDKNGKITAKSVGNATITLLTKDGSAKKLSMDIIVVGRKSGTSYSENNLSIVNQKDSRYSYSDMVTDLNIFKKKYGDCLKVSVLSKTYDNRNIYEVILGNPNAKKKVMVQSSIHAREYMTALLTMKQIEFYCKNYYTGRYAGKYFNELFEDVAFYIVPMANPDGVSISQYGAAGVKNKALRNRVKAICRNHGGGTSYYHTWKANVRGVDLNRNFDQYWSILEGSPKGMAGFGYKGPSAASEKETKTLMNLFQDISPVASISYHATGSIIYWDYGQKGAFRNECAKLMRVARSLTSYKLVKGFSKYHATGFSDWVAINQRTPAITIEIGRGSCPLSRWEFSSIWSKNKLMYLKTADLYN
;
A
#
# COMPACT_ATOMS: atom_id res chain seq x y z
N MET A 1 -33.00 25.91 5.90
CA MET A 1 -32.88 27.32 5.49
C MET A 1 -32.37 27.34 4.06
N HIS A 2 -33.28 27.48 3.08
CA HIS A 2 -32.98 27.46 1.65
C HIS A 2 -32.35 28.79 1.20
N LEU A 3 -31.21 28.75 0.52
CA LEU A 3 -30.66 29.88 -0.21
C LEU A 3 -30.58 29.52 -1.70
N LYS A 4 -31.55 30.04 -2.45
CA LYS A 4 -31.60 30.05 -3.92
C LYS A 4 -30.53 31.02 -4.44
N HIS A 5 -29.56 30.53 -5.19
CA HIS A 5 -28.69 31.39 -6.01
C HIS A 5 -29.22 31.44 -7.45
N ARG A 6 -29.87 32.56 -7.78
CA ARG A 6 -30.15 32.99 -9.16
C ARG A 6 -28.82 33.34 -9.84
N ARG A 7 -28.44 32.62 -10.91
CA ARG A 7 -27.40 33.08 -11.86
C ARG A 7 -28.08 33.59 -13.14
N ARG A 8 -27.75 34.84 -13.48
CA ARG A 8 -28.15 35.55 -14.70
C ARG A 8 -27.57 34.85 -15.94
N LYS A 9 -28.42 34.49 -16.91
CA LYS A 9 -28.03 34.09 -18.26
C LYS A 9 -27.54 35.33 -19.02
N LYS A 10 -26.24 35.42 -19.33
CA LYS A 10 -25.72 36.31 -20.39
C LYS A 10 -25.81 35.55 -21.71
N LYS A 11 -26.48 36.14 -22.71
CA LYS A 11 -26.54 35.64 -24.08
C LYS A 11 -25.15 35.74 -24.71
N TYR A 12 -24.49 34.60 -24.94
CA TYR A 12 -23.46 34.45 -25.96
C TYR A 12 -24.05 33.52 -27.03
N LEU A 13 -24.30 34.08 -28.20
CA LEU A 13 -24.72 33.36 -29.41
C LEU A 13 -23.53 32.52 -29.87
N PRO A 14 -23.61 31.18 -29.99
CA PRO A 14 -22.41 30.38 -30.17
C PRO A 14 -22.11 30.11 -31.64
N ILE A 15 -20.86 30.38 -32.00
CA ILE A 15 -20.11 29.93 -33.19
C ILE A 15 -20.08 28.37 -33.32
N ILE A 16 -20.69 27.65 -32.39
CA ILE A 16 -20.71 26.18 -32.27
C ILE A 16 -21.62 25.51 -33.33
N LEU A 17 -22.70 26.18 -33.77
CA LEU A 17 -23.55 25.69 -34.86
C LEU A 17 -22.79 25.55 -36.19
N LEU A 18 -21.72 26.33 -36.39
CA LEU A 18 -20.92 26.29 -37.61
C LEU A 18 -19.91 25.13 -37.62
N LEU A 19 -19.41 24.70 -36.45
CA LEU A 19 -18.41 23.62 -36.35
C LEU A 19 -19.04 22.23 -36.42
N CYS A 20 -20.28 22.04 -35.93
CA CYS A 20 -21.01 20.78 -36.05
C CYS A 20 -21.40 20.47 -37.51
N MET A 21 -21.73 21.49 -38.32
CA MET A 21 -21.99 21.30 -39.76
C MET A 21 -20.73 20.91 -40.55
N LEU A 22 -19.56 21.46 -40.21
CA LEU A 22 -18.29 21.15 -40.89
C LEU A 22 -17.78 19.72 -40.63
N SER A 23 -18.03 19.14 -39.46
CA SER A 23 -17.67 17.74 -39.15
C SER A 23 -18.55 16.72 -39.88
N ILE A 24 -19.81 17.03 -40.14
CA ILE A 24 -20.73 16.17 -40.90
C ILE A 24 -20.33 16.15 -42.39
N MET A 25 -19.84 17.28 -42.92
CA MET A 25 -19.33 17.35 -44.30
C MET A 25 -18.00 16.59 -44.51
N TYR A 26 -17.16 16.45 -43.47
CA TYR A 26 -15.87 15.75 -43.60
C TYR A 26 -15.98 14.22 -43.50
N SER A 27 -17.02 13.70 -42.83
CA SER A 27 -17.27 12.26 -42.72
C SER A 27 -17.75 11.62 -44.02
N GLN A 28 -18.40 12.39 -44.90
CA GLN A 28 -18.94 11.86 -46.17
C GLN A 28 -17.87 11.68 -47.27
N LYS A 29 -16.68 12.29 -47.14
CA LYS A 29 -15.61 12.20 -48.15
C LYS A 29 -14.73 10.95 -48.06
N ARG A 30 -14.83 10.14 -46.99
CA ARG A 30 -13.97 8.95 -46.78
C ARG A 30 -14.59 7.61 -47.19
N THR A 31 -15.84 7.58 -47.63
CA THR A 31 -16.54 6.32 -47.95
C THR A 31 -16.45 5.94 -49.44
N ILE A 32 -15.74 6.70 -50.28
CA ILE A 32 -15.65 6.45 -51.75
C ILE A 32 -14.26 5.95 -52.21
N LEU A 33 -13.28 5.77 -51.31
CA LEU A 33 -11.96 5.24 -51.68
C LEU A 33 -11.57 4.04 -50.81
N ALA A 34 -12.26 2.92 -50.99
CA ALA A 34 -11.82 1.61 -50.48
C ALA A 34 -12.58 0.46 -51.20
N ALA A 35 -12.42 0.35 -52.52
CA ALA A 35 -12.74 -0.87 -53.25
C ALA A 35 -11.86 -0.90 -54.51
N GLU A 36 -10.83 -1.75 -54.46
CA GLU A 36 -10.11 -2.43 -55.56
C GLU A 36 -8.63 -2.61 -55.18
N VAL A 37 -8.30 -3.75 -54.55
CA VAL A 37 -6.97 -4.39 -54.65
C VAL A 37 -7.11 -5.91 -54.48
N THR A 38 -7.09 -6.63 -55.60
CA THR A 38 -6.53 -7.99 -55.83
C THR A 38 -6.37 -8.09 -57.35
N ASP A 39 -5.28 -8.51 -58.00
CA ASP A 39 -4.10 -9.28 -57.62
C ASP A 39 -2.97 -9.01 -58.65
N SER A 40 -1.76 -9.41 -58.28
CA SER A 40 -0.44 -9.44 -58.96
C SER A 40 -0.41 -9.81 -60.46
N THR A 41 0.45 -9.24 -61.33
CA THR A 41 1.89 -9.51 -61.50
C THR A 41 2.44 -8.71 -62.71
N GLY A 42 3.74 -8.37 -62.73
CA GLY A 42 4.52 -8.31 -63.99
C GLY A 42 5.01 -6.94 -64.56
N ALA A 43 6.28 -6.65 -64.30
CA ALA A 43 7.30 -6.06 -65.19
C ALA A 43 7.18 -4.62 -65.80
N ILE A 44 8.05 -3.74 -65.29
CA ILE A 44 8.99 -2.78 -65.94
C ILE A 44 8.70 -2.23 -67.36
N GLY A 45 8.64 -0.89 -67.46
CA GLY A 45 9.31 -0.14 -68.54
C GLY A 45 8.52 1.00 -69.21
N GLY A 46 9.09 2.22 -69.18
CA GLY A 46 9.09 3.12 -70.34
C GLY A 46 8.00 4.21 -70.47
N GLU A 47 8.31 5.39 -69.93
CA GLU A 47 8.33 6.69 -70.63
C GLU A 47 7.53 6.88 -71.96
N GLN A 48 6.51 7.75 -71.97
CA GLN A 48 6.46 9.05 -72.69
C GLN A 48 5.01 9.55 -72.94
N ASN A 49 4.91 10.88 -72.88
CA ASN A 49 3.79 11.82 -73.01
C ASN A 49 3.42 12.07 -74.50
N PRO A 50 2.55 13.04 -74.89
CA PRO A 50 1.18 13.44 -74.49
C PRO A 50 0.25 13.60 -75.74
N GLU A 51 -0.87 14.35 -75.56
CA GLU A 51 -1.70 15.02 -76.60
C GLU A 51 -2.74 14.14 -77.32
N GLU A 52 -3.94 14.58 -77.70
CA GLU A 52 -4.70 15.83 -77.58
C GLU A 52 -6.15 15.52 -78.07
N THR A 53 -7.12 16.27 -77.55
CA THR A 53 -8.33 16.78 -78.25
C THR A 53 -9.45 15.87 -78.81
N SER A 54 -10.66 16.36 -78.52
CA SER A 54 -11.79 16.62 -79.43
C SER A 54 -13.09 15.81 -79.19
N SER A 55 -14.10 16.55 -78.72
CA SER A 55 -15.54 16.35 -79.01
C SER A 55 -15.82 16.70 -80.50
N PRO A 56 -17.05 16.62 -81.06
CA PRO A 56 -18.37 16.27 -80.50
C PRO A 56 -19.15 15.26 -81.38
N GLU A 57 -20.30 14.74 -80.93
CA GLU A 57 -21.68 14.99 -81.43
C GLU A 57 -22.45 13.71 -81.01
N GLY A 58 -23.73 13.64 -80.67
CA GLY A 58 -24.89 14.47 -80.84
C GLY A 58 -26.11 13.51 -80.83
N ALA A 59 -27.22 13.99 -80.26
CA ALA A 59 -28.59 13.46 -80.38
C ALA A 59 -28.97 12.14 -79.66
N GLY A 60 -30.04 12.23 -78.86
CA GLY A 60 -30.82 11.06 -78.45
C GLY A 60 -31.50 11.16 -77.09
N THR A 61 -32.35 12.15 -76.87
CA THR A 61 -33.28 12.15 -75.72
C THR A 61 -34.26 10.99 -75.88
N ASN A 62 -34.15 9.97 -75.03
CA ASN A 62 -35.16 8.94 -74.85
C ASN A 62 -35.49 8.81 -73.36
N THR A 63 -36.50 9.56 -72.91
CA THR A 63 -37.06 9.44 -71.56
C THR A 63 -37.92 8.18 -71.50
N ASN A 64 -37.28 7.04 -71.21
CA ASN A 64 -37.97 5.82 -70.87
C ASN A 64 -38.39 5.92 -69.39
N ILE A 65 -39.67 6.25 -69.14
CA ILE A 65 -40.26 6.20 -67.80
C ILE A 65 -40.24 4.74 -67.33
N GLY A 66 -39.58 4.46 -66.20
CA GLY A 66 -39.37 3.11 -65.67
C GLY A 66 -40.66 2.41 -65.26
N ALA A 67 -41.31 1.72 -66.19
CA ALA A 67 -42.54 0.97 -65.92
C ALA A 67 -42.40 -0.18 -64.89
N ASN A 68 -41.16 -0.60 -64.55
CA ASN A 68 -40.89 -1.70 -63.63
C ASN A 68 -40.09 -1.29 -62.37
N THR A 69 -40.02 0.00 -62.03
CA THR A 69 -39.27 0.43 -60.85
C THR A 69 -39.95 0.02 -59.54
N THR A 70 -39.27 -0.71 -58.65
CA THR A 70 -39.76 -1.04 -57.30
C THR A 70 -39.03 -0.24 -56.23
N ILE A 71 -39.62 -0.11 -55.03
CA ILE A 71 -39.08 0.64 -53.90
C ILE A 71 -39.06 -0.24 -52.64
N THR A 72 -37.98 -0.16 -51.88
CA THR A 72 -37.87 -0.68 -50.51
C THR A 72 -37.29 0.39 -49.59
N LEU A 73 -37.50 0.28 -48.28
CA LEU A 73 -36.95 1.20 -47.29
C LEU A 73 -35.89 0.50 -46.43
N ASN A 74 -34.91 1.27 -45.98
CA ASN A 74 -33.89 0.79 -45.03
C ASN A 74 -34.49 0.28 -43.71
N GLU A 75 -35.60 0.88 -43.25
CA GLU A 75 -36.36 0.45 -42.09
C GLU A 75 -37.86 0.63 -42.35
N THR A 76 -38.66 -0.40 -42.06
CA THR A 76 -40.13 -0.36 -42.21
C THR A 76 -40.85 0.01 -40.92
N GLU A 77 -40.16 0.00 -39.78
CA GLU A 77 -40.67 0.44 -38.47
C GLU A 77 -39.51 0.88 -37.58
N PHE A 78 -39.64 2.05 -36.93
CA PHE A 78 -38.65 2.53 -35.95
C PHE A 78 -39.25 3.50 -34.93
N SER A 79 -38.49 3.77 -33.87
CA SER A 79 -38.82 4.79 -32.87
C SER A 79 -37.87 5.98 -32.97
N VAL A 80 -38.37 7.18 -32.65
CA VAL A 80 -37.62 8.43 -32.54
C VAL A 80 -38.16 9.25 -31.36
N GLY A 81 -37.32 10.08 -30.75
CA GLY A 81 -37.76 11.00 -29.72
C GLY A 81 -38.39 12.28 -30.30
N VAL A 82 -39.28 12.94 -29.55
CA VAL A 82 -39.87 14.24 -29.95
C VAL A 82 -38.78 15.28 -30.25
N GLY A 83 -38.83 15.89 -31.43
CA GLY A 83 -37.86 16.87 -31.93
C GLY A 83 -36.66 16.26 -32.65
N GLU A 84 -36.52 14.94 -32.65
CA GLU A 84 -35.48 14.23 -33.38
C GLU A 84 -35.80 14.18 -34.88
N THR A 85 -34.76 14.15 -35.71
CA THR A 85 -34.89 13.93 -37.15
C THR A 85 -34.26 12.61 -37.58
N TYR A 86 -34.89 11.92 -38.52
CA TYR A 86 -34.36 10.68 -39.09
C TYR A 86 -34.57 10.65 -40.60
N ASN A 87 -33.55 10.22 -41.35
CA ASN A 87 -33.66 10.12 -42.80
C ASN A 87 -34.00 8.69 -43.21
N ILE A 88 -35.16 8.50 -43.82
CA ILE A 88 -35.48 7.25 -44.49
C ILE A 88 -34.74 7.19 -45.83
N MET A 89 -34.17 6.03 -46.14
CA MET A 89 -33.38 5.82 -47.35
C MET A 89 -34.11 4.82 -48.25
N PRO A 90 -34.86 5.30 -49.25
CA PRO A 90 -35.45 4.42 -50.23
C PRO A 90 -34.39 3.82 -51.14
N VAL A 91 -34.50 2.52 -51.40
CA VAL A 91 -33.70 1.78 -52.38
C VAL A 91 -34.60 1.40 -53.54
N LEU A 92 -34.29 1.94 -54.71
CA LEU A 92 -35.02 1.69 -55.95
C LEU A 92 -34.40 0.53 -56.71
N THR A 93 -35.22 -0.23 -57.44
CA THR A 93 -34.74 -1.23 -58.39
C THR A 93 -35.35 -0.93 -59.76
N PRO A 94 -34.54 -0.61 -60.80
CA PRO A 94 -33.08 -0.51 -60.77
C PRO A 94 -32.56 0.71 -59.97
N THR A 95 -31.32 0.62 -59.45
CA THR A 95 -30.75 1.57 -58.47
C THR A 95 -30.45 2.97 -59.01
N ASP A 96 -30.44 3.13 -60.32
CA ASP A 96 -30.24 4.40 -61.04
C ASP A 96 -31.55 5.15 -61.34
N SER A 97 -32.70 4.56 -60.97
CA SER A 97 -34.00 5.21 -61.11
C SER A 97 -34.06 6.53 -60.33
N LYS A 98 -34.80 7.49 -60.89
CA LYS A 98 -35.12 8.79 -60.26
C LYS A 98 -36.63 8.93 -60.03
N ASP A 99 -37.36 7.80 -59.99
CA ASP A 99 -38.82 7.77 -60.05
C ASP A 99 -39.52 8.16 -58.73
N ILE A 100 -38.81 8.62 -57.70
CA ILE A 100 -39.44 9.08 -56.45
C ILE A 100 -40.20 10.37 -56.73
N VAL A 101 -41.50 10.35 -56.48
CA VAL A 101 -42.40 11.47 -56.74
C VAL A 101 -42.72 12.25 -55.48
N SER A 102 -42.94 11.56 -54.37
CA SER A 102 -43.34 12.25 -53.13
C SER A 102 -43.05 11.45 -51.88
N TYR A 103 -42.86 12.19 -50.79
CA TYR A 103 -42.89 11.72 -49.43
C TYR A 103 -44.12 12.33 -48.75
N SER A 104 -44.90 11.53 -48.03
CA SER A 104 -46.07 12.01 -47.29
C SER A 104 -46.15 11.40 -45.90
N SER A 105 -46.71 12.16 -44.95
CA SER A 105 -47.05 11.68 -43.61
C SER A 105 -48.55 11.56 -43.46
N GLU A 106 -49.02 10.46 -42.88
CA GLU A 106 -50.45 10.25 -42.56
C GLU A 106 -50.97 11.29 -41.55
N ASP A 107 -50.14 11.69 -40.58
CA ASP A 107 -50.41 12.74 -39.60
C ASP A 107 -49.16 13.60 -39.38
N SER A 108 -49.10 14.74 -40.06
CA SER A 108 -48.00 15.70 -39.96
C SER A 108 -47.88 16.34 -38.57
N SER A 109 -48.93 16.28 -37.72
CA SER A 109 -48.85 16.74 -36.34
C SER A 109 -48.07 15.77 -35.43
N ILE A 110 -47.93 14.50 -35.82
CA ILE A 110 -47.09 13.51 -35.14
C ILE A 110 -45.66 13.55 -35.71
N ALA A 111 -45.50 13.46 -37.03
CA ALA A 111 -44.20 13.63 -37.70
C ALA A 111 -44.34 14.19 -39.11
N THR A 112 -43.46 15.10 -39.52
CA THR A 112 -43.38 15.61 -40.90
C THR A 112 -42.28 14.90 -41.68
N VAL A 113 -42.37 14.85 -43.00
CA VAL A 113 -41.30 14.38 -43.89
C VAL A 113 -41.09 15.40 -45.01
N ASN A 114 -39.84 15.75 -45.31
CA ASN A 114 -39.52 16.67 -46.41
C ASN A 114 -39.28 15.92 -47.74
N GLU A 115 -39.10 16.67 -48.83
CA GLU A 115 -38.85 16.13 -50.18
C GLU A 115 -37.55 15.29 -50.28
N GLY A 116 -36.64 15.43 -49.32
CA GLY A 116 -35.40 14.66 -49.22
C GLY A 116 -35.51 13.39 -48.37
N GLY A 117 -36.69 13.06 -47.83
CA GLY A 117 -36.90 11.90 -46.97
C GLY A 117 -36.50 12.08 -45.51
N THR A 118 -36.23 13.31 -45.08
CA THR A 118 -35.94 13.61 -43.66
C THR A 118 -37.24 13.78 -42.89
N ILE A 119 -37.46 12.89 -41.94
CA ILE A 119 -38.58 12.90 -41.00
C ILE A 119 -38.22 13.77 -39.80
N THR A 120 -39.14 14.62 -39.34
CA THR A 120 -39.03 15.38 -38.08
C THR A 120 -40.16 14.95 -37.14
N ALA A 121 -39.80 14.43 -35.97
CA ALA A 121 -40.74 14.01 -34.95
C ALA A 121 -41.32 15.24 -34.21
N ASN A 122 -42.63 15.46 -34.28
CA ASN A 122 -43.26 16.67 -33.77
C ASN A 122 -43.97 16.46 -32.43
N ARG A 123 -44.67 15.33 -32.27
CA ARG A 123 -45.45 15.00 -31.07
C ARG A 123 -45.50 13.50 -30.87
N GLU A 124 -45.58 13.07 -29.61
CA GLU A 124 -45.81 11.67 -29.24
C GLU A 124 -47.00 11.07 -29.99
N GLY A 125 -46.82 9.84 -30.48
CA GLY A 125 -47.80 9.14 -31.29
C GLY A 125 -47.18 8.11 -32.21
N THR A 126 -47.98 7.55 -33.11
CA THR A 126 -47.51 6.64 -34.16
C THR A 126 -48.12 7.08 -35.48
N VAL A 127 -47.31 7.15 -36.53
CA VAL A 127 -47.72 7.63 -37.86
C VAL A 127 -47.01 6.84 -38.96
N ASN A 128 -47.70 6.58 -40.07
CA ASN A 128 -47.06 6.01 -41.25
C ASN A 128 -46.51 7.12 -42.16
N ILE A 129 -45.28 6.93 -42.63
CA ILE A 129 -44.65 7.73 -43.68
C ILE A 129 -44.64 6.91 -44.97
N THR A 130 -45.14 7.48 -46.06
CA THR A 130 -45.24 6.83 -47.37
C THR A 130 -44.30 7.49 -48.37
N VAL A 131 -43.56 6.68 -49.12
CA VAL A 131 -42.78 7.11 -50.28
C VAL A 131 -43.44 6.57 -51.53
N SER A 132 -43.78 7.45 -52.48
CA SER A 132 -44.51 7.07 -53.71
C SER A 132 -43.66 7.29 -54.96
N LEU A 133 -43.68 6.31 -55.87
CA LEU A 133 -43.02 6.36 -57.18
C LEU A 133 -43.96 6.83 -58.29
N ALA A 134 -43.39 7.28 -59.41
CA ALA A 134 -44.12 7.75 -60.60
C ALA A 134 -45.00 6.68 -61.24
N ASN A 135 -44.62 5.41 -61.11
CA ASN A 135 -45.40 4.27 -61.61
C ASN A 135 -46.49 3.78 -60.65
N GLY A 136 -46.69 4.46 -59.50
CA GLY A 136 -47.71 4.12 -58.51
C GLY A 136 -47.26 3.15 -57.41
N ASN A 137 -46.06 2.57 -57.48
CA ASN A 137 -45.51 1.76 -56.41
C ASN A 137 -45.23 2.62 -55.15
N LYS A 138 -45.45 2.04 -53.96
CA LYS A 138 -45.29 2.72 -52.68
C LYS A 138 -44.51 1.87 -51.69
N ALA A 139 -43.80 2.52 -50.77
CA ALA A 139 -43.29 1.89 -49.56
C ALA A 139 -43.70 2.71 -48.34
N GLU A 140 -43.97 2.02 -47.23
CA GLU A 140 -44.42 2.63 -45.98
C GLU A 140 -43.47 2.31 -44.83
N CYS A 141 -43.30 3.27 -43.93
CA CYS A 141 -42.54 3.13 -42.69
C CYS A 141 -43.38 3.61 -41.52
N LYS A 142 -43.55 2.76 -40.50
CA LYS A 142 -44.24 3.12 -39.26
C LYS A 142 -43.29 3.79 -38.28
N VAL A 143 -43.59 5.03 -37.91
CA VAL A 143 -42.76 5.84 -37.01
C VAL A 143 -43.45 5.96 -35.66
N HIS A 144 -42.79 5.46 -34.60
CA HIS A 144 -43.20 5.69 -33.22
C HIS A 144 -42.47 6.91 -32.66
N VAL A 145 -43.21 7.99 -32.42
CA VAL A 145 -42.68 9.17 -31.74
C VAL A 145 -42.89 9.01 -30.24
N ILE A 146 -41.80 8.89 -29.50
CA ILE A 146 -41.76 8.74 -28.04
C ILE A 146 -41.28 10.07 -27.44
N GLN A 147 -41.60 10.35 -26.17
CA GLN A 147 -41.08 11.51 -25.46
C GLN A 147 -39.54 11.61 -25.59
N ALA A 148 -39.04 12.83 -25.77
CA ALA A 148 -37.60 13.09 -25.87
C ALA A 148 -36.88 12.67 -24.57
N PRO A 149 -35.55 12.44 -24.61
CA PRO A 149 -34.81 12.11 -23.40
C PRO A 149 -34.98 13.22 -22.34
N GLU A 150 -35.18 12.83 -21.08
CA GLU A 150 -35.28 13.77 -19.94
C GLU A 150 -34.11 13.69 -18.97
N ASP A 151 -33.39 12.57 -18.93
CA ASP A 151 -32.30 12.34 -18.00
C ASP A 151 -31.24 11.37 -18.58
N ILE A 152 -29.99 11.55 -18.17
CA ILE A 152 -28.82 10.76 -18.60
C ILE A 152 -28.14 10.19 -17.35
N SER A 153 -27.98 8.87 -17.28
CA SER A 153 -27.23 8.19 -16.23
C SER A 153 -25.91 7.63 -16.76
N ILE A 154 -24.78 8.02 -16.16
CA ILE A 154 -23.43 7.53 -16.56
C ILE A 154 -22.93 6.41 -15.62
N GLY A 155 -23.48 6.33 -14.40
CA GLY A 155 -23.04 5.40 -13.36
C GLY A 155 -21.68 5.72 -12.72
N VAL A 156 -20.95 6.74 -13.20
CA VAL A 156 -19.67 7.20 -12.64
C VAL A 156 -19.50 8.72 -12.76
N ASP A 157 -19.26 9.41 -11.65
CA ASP A 157 -18.97 10.86 -11.66
C ASP A 157 -17.50 11.14 -12.03
N THR A 158 -16.59 10.26 -11.61
CA THR A 158 -15.15 10.41 -11.80
C THR A 158 -14.50 9.07 -12.09
N LYS A 159 -13.58 9.06 -13.06
CA LYS A 159 -12.77 7.90 -13.43
C LYS A 159 -11.29 8.27 -13.47
N THR A 160 -10.47 7.53 -12.72
CA THR A 160 -9.02 7.58 -12.86
C THR A 160 -8.55 6.50 -13.83
N LEU A 161 -7.79 6.90 -14.85
CA LEU A 161 -7.25 6.02 -15.89
C LEU A 161 -5.72 6.03 -15.87
N LYS A 162 -5.12 4.89 -16.22
CA LYS A 162 -3.68 4.83 -16.50
C LYS A 162 -3.41 5.45 -17.87
N LYS A 163 -2.37 6.26 -18.01
CA LYS A 163 -1.90 6.72 -19.33
C LYS A 163 -1.74 5.54 -20.30
N GLY A 164 -2.30 5.69 -21.51
CA GLY A 164 -2.35 4.68 -22.56
C GLY A 164 -3.51 3.67 -22.45
N SER A 165 -4.30 3.70 -21.37
CA SER A 165 -5.49 2.84 -21.24
C SER A 165 -6.73 3.47 -21.89
N THR A 166 -7.69 2.61 -22.22
CA THR A 166 -9.00 3.01 -22.72
C THR A 166 -10.10 2.70 -21.69
N TYR A 167 -11.24 3.39 -21.82
CA TYR A 167 -12.43 3.17 -21.01
C TYR A 167 -13.69 3.41 -21.83
N SER A 168 -14.62 2.45 -21.85
CA SER A 168 -15.92 2.62 -22.49
C SER A 168 -16.87 3.33 -21.52
N LEU A 169 -17.38 4.50 -21.92
CA LEU A 169 -18.55 5.09 -21.28
C LEU A 169 -19.80 4.37 -21.78
N ASN A 170 -20.67 4.00 -20.86
CA ASN A 170 -21.95 3.36 -21.17
C ASN A 170 -23.07 4.20 -20.55
N PRO A 171 -23.33 5.43 -21.05
CA PRO A 171 -24.45 6.22 -20.58
C PRO A 171 -25.79 5.60 -20.99
N GLU A 172 -26.81 5.82 -20.18
CA GLU A 172 -28.16 5.31 -20.38
C GLU A 172 -29.18 6.44 -20.28
N ILE A 173 -30.24 6.38 -21.08
CA ILE A 173 -31.43 7.23 -20.90
C ILE A 173 -32.34 6.53 -19.90
N THR A 174 -32.58 7.16 -18.77
CA THR A 174 -33.44 6.62 -17.70
C THR A 174 -34.92 6.95 -17.95
N ASN A 175 -35.21 8.00 -18.72
CA ASN A 175 -36.56 8.40 -19.12
C ASN A 175 -36.58 9.02 -20.53
N GLY A 176 -37.47 8.52 -21.41
CA GLY A 176 -37.59 8.92 -22.81
C GLY A 176 -36.80 8.05 -23.80
N TYR A 177 -36.73 8.49 -25.06
CA TYR A 177 -36.08 7.73 -26.13
C TYR A 177 -35.30 8.64 -27.09
N MET A 178 -34.22 8.09 -27.67
CA MET A 178 -33.51 8.69 -28.79
C MET A 178 -32.95 7.62 -29.71
N LYS A 179 -32.94 7.88 -31.02
CA LYS A 179 -32.35 6.99 -32.03
C LYS A 179 -30.90 7.38 -32.38
N SER A 180 -30.56 8.66 -32.31
CA SER A 180 -29.28 9.24 -32.74
C SER A 180 -28.07 8.79 -31.90
N GLY A 181 -28.32 8.23 -30.73
CA GLY A 181 -27.29 7.96 -29.74
C GLY A 181 -26.73 9.23 -29.10
N PHE A 182 -25.75 9.04 -28.22
CA PHE A 182 -25.09 10.13 -27.50
C PHE A 182 -23.99 10.78 -28.34
N SER A 183 -23.83 12.09 -28.16
CA SER A 183 -22.66 12.85 -28.59
C SER A 183 -21.64 12.94 -27.46
N TYR A 184 -20.35 12.94 -27.79
CA TYR A 184 -19.27 12.99 -26.82
C TYR A 184 -18.27 14.09 -27.17
N GLN A 185 -17.83 14.84 -26.17
CA GLN A 185 -16.80 15.85 -26.34
C GLN A 185 -15.86 15.90 -25.14
N SER A 186 -14.55 15.96 -25.40
CA SER A 186 -13.57 16.25 -24.37
C SER A 186 -13.24 17.73 -24.33
N ASN A 187 -13.23 18.33 -23.14
CA ASN A 187 -12.72 19.69 -22.97
C ASN A 187 -11.18 19.78 -23.10
N ASN A 188 -10.49 18.64 -23.07
CA ASN A 188 -9.04 18.54 -23.17
C ASN A 188 -8.62 17.20 -23.78
N SER A 189 -8.76 17.10 -25.10
CA SER A 189 -8.43 15.90 -25.88
C SER A 189 -6.94 15.51 -25.82
N LYS A 190 -6.04 16.41 -25.40
CA LYS A 190 -4.63 16.10 -25.15
C LYS A 190 -4.43 15.26 -23.89
N VAL A 191 -5.33 15.37 -22.91
CA VAL A 191 -5.33 14.58 -21.66
C VAL A 191 -6.15 13.31 -21.84
N ALA A 192 -7.41 13.44 -22.24
CA ALA A 192 -8.30 12.31 -22.51
C ALA A 192 -9.13 12.62 -23.76
N GLU A 193 -8.97 11.80 -24.79
CA GLU A 193 -9.79 11.88 -26.01
C GLU A 193 -10.97 10.92 -25.88
N VAL A 194 -12.11 11.25 -26.47
CA VAL A 194 -13.28 10.37 -26.57
C VAL A 194 -13.68 10.29 -28.04
N ASN A 195 -14.02 9.08 -28.51
CA ASN A 195 -14.52 8.89 -29.87
C ASN A 195 -16.06 8.88 -29.91
N ALA A 196 -16.63 8.78 -31.11
CA ALA A 196 -18.09 8.78 -31.32
C ALA A 196 -18.82 7.61 -30.62
N SER A 197 -18.12 6.51 -30.33
CA SER A 197 -18.68 5.36 -29.61
C SER A 197 -18.54 5.46 -28.08
N GLY A 198 -18.08 6.61 -27.54
CA GLY A 198 -17.89 6.80 -26.10
C GLY A 198 -16.64 6.12 -25.52
N ILE A 199 -15.71 5.66 -26.36
CA ILE A 199 -14.44 5.09 -25.91
C ILE A 199 -13.45 6.22 -25.63
N ILE A 200 -13.09 6.35 -24.36
CA ILE A 200 -12.09 7.30 -23.88
C ILE A 200 -10.69 6.69 -24.02
N THR A 201 -9.74 7.44 -24.57
CA THR A 201 -8.31 7.11 -24.59
C THR A 201 -7.53 8.09 -23.71
N ALA A 202 -6.87 7.59 -22.67
CA ALA A 202 -6.07 8.39 -21.74
C ALA A 202 -4.68 8.70 -22.34
N LYS A 203 -4.43 9.94 -22.75
CA LYS A 203 -3.23 10.33 -23.52
C LYS A 203 -2.10 10.90 -22.67
N SER A 204 -2.39 11.81 -21.73
CA SER A 204 -1.37 12.47 -20.91
C SER A 204 -1.86 12.74 -19.50
N ASN A 205 -0.94 12.85 -18.53
CA ASN A 205 -1.29 13.13 -17.13
C ASN A 205 -2.04 14.45 -17.01
N GLY A 206 -3.14 14.45 -16.27
CA GLY A 206 -3.97 15.64 -16.10
C GLY A 206 -5.40 15.28 -15.78
N ASN A 207 -6.27 16.28 -15.88
CA ASN A 207 -7.70 16.10 -15.79
C ASN A 207 -8.37 16.61 -17.08
N ALA A 208 -9.43 15.94 -17.48
CA ALA A 208 -10.31 16.33 -18.57
C ALA A 208 -11.75 16.01 -18.19
N ASP A 209 -12.68 16.80 -18.69
CA ASP A 209 -14.11 16.52 -18.58
C ASP A 209 -14.59 15.97 -19.92
N ILE A 210 -15.31 14.85 -19.90
CA ILE A 210 -16.05 14.36 -21.05
C ILE A 210 -17.51 14.77 -20.88
N MET A 211 -18.00 15.57 -21.81
CA MET A 211 -19.39 15.96 -21.95
C MET A 211 -20.11 14.91 -22.79
N ILE A 212 -21.27 14.46 -22.31
CA ILE A 212 -22.18 13.53 -22.98
C ILE A 212 -23.43 14.34 -23.30
N GLY A 213 -23.83 14.42 -24.58
CA GLY A 213 -24.97 15.21 -25.02
C GLY A 213 -25.99 14.41 -25.82
N THR A 214 -27.24 14.85 -25.80
CA THR A 214 -28.36 14.32 -26.61
C THR A 214 -28.79 15.34 -27.67
N TYR A 215 -29.60 14.92 -28.65
CA TYR A 215 -30.06 15.83 -29.72
C TYR A 215 -30.93 16.99 -29.22
N ASN A 216 -31.66 16.80 -28.11
CA ASN A 216 -32.53 17.83 -27.51
C ASN A 216 -31.78 18.72 -26.49
N GLY A 217 -30.45 18.59 -26.38
CA GLY A 217 -29.60 19.48 -25.61
C GLY A 217 -29.46 19.14 -24.13
N LEU A 218 -29.88 17.95 -23.68
CA LEU A 218 -29.44 17.46 -22.36
C LEU A 218 -27.95 17.15 -22.40
N GLU A 219 -27.25 17.54 -21.34
CA GLU A 219 -25.83 17.32 -21.16
C GLU A 219 -25.54 16.75 -19.78
N GLU A 220 -24.68 15.74 -19.73
CA GLU A 220 -24.08 15.23 -18.51
C GLU A 220 -22.57 15.16 -18.62
N LYS A 221 -21.90 15.01 -17.48
CA LYS A 221 -20.43 15.14 -17.41
C LYS A 221 -19.77 14.08 -16.56
N VAL A 222 -18.69 13.50 -17.08
CA VAL A 222 -17.78 12.64 -16.33
C VAL A 222 -16.39 13.27 -16.23
N HIS A 223 -15.82 13.25 -15.03
CA HIS A 223 -14.47 13.72 -14.77
C HIS A 223 -13.45 12.61 -15.00
N ILE A 224 -12.49 12.84 -15.89
CA ILE A 224 -11.40 11.90 -16.19
C ILE A 224 -10.09 12.42 -15.61
N ARG A 225 -9.47 11.60 -14.77
CA ARG A 225 -8.14 11.84 -14.21
C ARG A 225 -7.15 10.84 -14.80
N VAL A 226 -6.12 11.32 -15.47
CA VAL A 226 -5.09 10.47 -16.08
C VAL A 226 -3.81 10.52 -15.26
N VAL A 227 -3.27 9.34 -14.95
CA VAL A 227 -2.02 9.16 -14.19
C VAL A 227 -1.10 8.16 -14.88
N ASP A 228 0.21 8.29 -14.71
CA ASP A 228 1.17 7.31 -15.25
C ASP A 228 1.00 5.91 -14.65
N LYS A 229 0.61 5.85 -13.37
CA LYS A 229 0.45 4.61 -12.62
C LYS A 229 -0.74 4.71 -11.68
N ILE A 230 -1.66 3.75 -11.77
CA ILE A 230 -2.70 3.56 -10.75
C ILE A 230 -2.02 3.21 -9.43
N ALA A 231 -2.44 3.87 -8.36
CA ALA A 231 -1.80 3.67 -7.06
C ALA A 231 -1.99 2.24 -6.55
N SER A 232 -1.00 1.71 -5.85
CA SER A 232 -1.12 0.49 -5.06
C SER A 232 -1.24 0.86 -3.59
N LEU A 233 -2.07 0.09 -2.88
CA LEU A 233 -2.21 0.15 -1.43
C LEU A 233 -1.39 -0.98 -0.81
N ASP A 234 -0.72 -0.70 0.30
CA ASP A 234 0.00 -1.70 1.09
C ASP A 234 -0.36 -1.55 2.56
N ILE A 235 -0.82 -2.63 3.20
CA ILE A 235 -1.21 -2.57 4.62
C ILE A 235 0.05 -2.44 5.45
N GLN A 236 0.10 -1.37 6.25
CA GLN A 236 1.17 -1.23 7.22
C GLN A 236 0.95 -2.22 8.35
N TYR A 237 1.99 -2.98 8.68
CA TYR A 237 2.03 -3.83 9.88
C TYR A 237 1.04 -5.01 9.87
N ILE A 238 0.74 -5.58 8.69
CA ILE A 238 0.06 -6.88 8.53
C ILE A 238 0.52 -7.64 7.25
N PRO A 239 1.69 -8.29 7.21
CA PRO A 239 1.96 -9.31 6.21
C PRO A 239 1.20 -10.61 6.43
N GLY A 240 0.99 -11.31 5.33
CA GLY A 240 0.33 -12.62 5.30
C GLY A 240 -1.10 -12.61 4.76
N LYS A 241 -1.64 -11.46 4.32
CA LYS A 241 -3.04 -11.28 3.84
C LYS A 241 -4.13 -11.68 4.84
N GLN A 242 -3.78 -12.23 6.00
CA GLN A 242 -4.69 -12.72 7.01
C GLN A 242 -4.34 -12.10 8.36
N LEU A 243 -5.34 -11.55 9.03
CA LEU A 243 -5.26 -11.00 10.37
C LEU A 243 -6.15 -11.81 11.31
N MET A 244 -5.61 -12.29 12.42
CA MET A 244 -6.39 -12.95 13.45
C MET A 244 -6.74 -11.97 14.58
N LEU A 245 -7.98 -12.00 15.05
CA LEU A 245 -8.50 -11.16 16.15
C LEU A 245 -9.28 -12.00 17.16
N ALA A 246 -9.19 -11.66 18.43
CA ALA A 246 -10.10 -12.21 19.45
C ALA A 246 -11.49 -11.58 19.33
N LYS A 247 -12.56 -12.32 19.64
CA LYS A 247 -13.91 -11.75 19.76
C LYS A 247 -13.91 -10.56 20.73
N GLY A 248 -14.44 -9.43 20.27
CA GLY A 248 -14.49 -8.14 20.98
C GLY A 248 -13.27 -7.24 20.71
N GLN A 249 -12.20 -7.75 20.12
CA GLN A 249 -11.00 -6.96 19.81
C GLN A 249 -11.29 -5.98 18.66
N SER A 250 -10.67 -4.81 18.73
CA SER A 250 -10.67 -3.83 17.65
C SER A 250 -9.24 -3.49 17.25
N ARG A 251 -9.03 -3.15 15.98
CA ARG A 251 -7.74 -2.70 15.44
C ARG A 251 -7.99 -1.64 14.37
N THR A 252 -7.07 -0.68 14.19
CA THR A 252 -7.16 0.26 13.06
C THR A 252 -6.24 -0.22 11.94
N ILE A 253 -6.77 -0.30 10.71
CA ILE A 253 -5.99 -0.65 9.54
C ILE A 253 -5.26 0.60 9.06
N PHE A 254 -3.93 0.56 9.09
CA PHE A 254 -3.09 1.57 8.47
C PHE A 254 -2.59 1.05 7.12
N TYR A 255 -2.48 1.94 6.13
CA TYR A 255 -1.97 1.58 4.81
C TYR A 255 -1.10 2.69 4.23
N GLN A 256 -0.22 2.33 3.30
CA GLN A 256 0.55 3.24 2.47
C GLN A 256 -0.02 3.27 1.06
N VAL A 257 0.15 4.42 0.41
CA VAL A 257 -0.21 4.62 -0.99
C VAL A 257 1.08 4.82 -1.77
N SER A 258 1.28 4.01 -2.82
CA SER A 258 2.41 4.13 -3.73
C SER A 258 1.91 4.38 -5.16
N PRO A 259 2.36 5.45 -5.85
CA PRO A 259 3.37 6.41 -5.40
C PRO A 259 2.84 7.40 -4.35
N LYS A 260 3.74 7.89 -3.49
CA LYS A 260 3.41 8.81 -2.37
C LYS A 260 2.73 10.10 -2.84
N SER A 261 3.04 10.58 -4.04
CA SER A 261 2.42 11.76 -4.66
C SER A 261 0.90 11.65 -4.80
N GLN A 262 0.35 10.43 -4.87
CA GLN A 262 -1.10 10.21 -4.97
C GLN A 262 -1.78 10.02 -3.60
N SER A 263 -1.04 10.03 -2.50
CA SER A 263 -1.56 9.64 -1.18
C SER A 263 -2.72 10.50 -0.71
N SER A 264 -2.65 11.83 -0.88
CA SER A 264 -3.71 12.76 -0.46
C SER A 264 -5.03 12.47 -1.18
N TYR A 265 -4.98 12.35 -2.51
CA TYR A 265 -6.16 12.08 -3.33
C TYR A 265 -6.77 10.71 -3.02
N VAL A 266 -5.95 9.65 -2.95
CA VAL A 266 -6.43 8.28 -2.70
C VAL A 266 -7.07 8.17 -1.31
N LYS A 267 -6.47 8.78 -0.27
CA LYS A 267 -7.03 8.74 1.09
C LYS A 267 -8.38 9.44 1.21
N LYS A 268 -8.62 10.50 0.44
CA LYS A 268 -9.91 11.20 0.40
C LYS A 268 -11.03 10.36 -0.26
N ASN A 269 -10.65 9.44 -1.15
CA ASN A 269 -11.58 8.68 -1.99
C ASN A 269 -11.64 7.17 -1.64
N ILE A 270 -11.03 6.76 -0.52
CA ILE A 270 -11.02 5.36 -0.10
C ILE A 270 -12.37 4.98 0.54
N TYR A 271 -12.82 3.76 0.25
CA TYR A 271 -13.99 3.13 0.85
C TYR A 271 -13.57 1.81 1.48
N TYR A 272 -14.17 1.51 2.63
CA TYR A 272 -13.99 0.27 3.36
C TYR A 272 -15.26 -0.57 3.27
N SER A 273 -15.11 -1.88 3.11
CA SER A 273 -16.23 -2.82 3.22
C SER A 273 -15.80 -4.10 3.93
N SER A 274 -16.77 -4.81 4.48
CA SER A 274 -16.62 -6.15 5.05
C SER A 274 -17.52 -7.13 4.31
N SER A 275 -17.02 -8.33 4.03
CA SER A 275 -17.84 -9.41 3.45
C SER A 275 -18.91 -9.92 4.41
N ASP A 276 -18.68 -9.80 5.73
CA ASP A 276 -19.67 -10.12 6.75
C ASP A 276 -19.53 -9.17 7.97
N PRO A 277 -20.31 -8.06 8.00
CA PRO A 277 -20.33 -7.11 9.12
C PRO A 277 -20.80 -7.67 10.48
N LYS A 278 -21.38 -8.89 10.51
CA LYS A 278 -21.75 -9.58 11.75
C LYS A 278 -20.55 -10.30 12.37
N ILE A 279 -19.59 -10.76 11.57
CA ILE A 279 -18.31 -11.33 12.03
C ILE A 279 -17.30 -10.22 12.31
N VAL A 280 -17.07 -9.32 11.34
CA VAL A 280 -16.15 -8.18 11.49
C VAL A 280 -16.75 -6.94 10.83
N SER A 281 -16.94 -5.86 11.58
CA SER A 281 -17.29 -4.56 11.01
C SER A 281 -16.06 -3.68 10.82
N ILE A 282 -16.12 -2.75 9.87
CA ILE A 282 -15.13 -1.69 9.68
C ILE A 282 -15.83 -0.33 9.62
N ASP A 283 -15.28 0.66 10.30
CA ASP A 283 -15.79 2.04 10.25
C ASP A 283 -15.12 2.88 9.15
N LYS A 284 -15.61 4.12 8.96
CA LYS A 284 -15.08 5.06 7.97
C LYS A 284 -13.63 5.48 8.19
N ASN A 285 -13.10 5.26 9.40
CA ASN A 285 -11.72 5.59 9.77
C ASN A 285 -10.79 4.37 9.64
N GLY A 286 -11.31 3.22 9.19
CA GLY A 286 -10.54 1.98 9.04
C GLY A 286 -10.42 1.17 10.35
N LYS A 287 -11.19 1.49 11.39
CA LYS A 287 -11.23 0.70 12.62
C LYS A 287 -12.10 -0.53 12.42
N ILE A 288 -11.48 -1.71 12.49
CA ILE A 288 -12.17 -2.99 12.47
C ILE A 288 -12.55 -3.43 13.88
N THR A 289 -13.68 -4.13 14.02
CA THR A 289 -14.18 -4.68 15.28
C THR A 289 -14.64 -6.12 15.06
N ALA A 290 -14.02 -7.06 15.78
CA ALA A 290 -14.36 -8.48 15.74
C ALA A 290 -15.57 -8.76 16.62
N LYS A 291 -16.69 -9.19 16.02
CA LYS A 291 -17.99 -9.32 16.71
C LYS A 291 -18.37 -10.77 17.02
N SER A 292 -18.16 -11.69 16.10
CA SER A 292 -18.44 -13.13 16.29
C SER A 292 -17.32 -13.98 15.71
N VAL A 293 -17.13 -15.20 16.24
CA VAL A 293 -16.17 -16.17 15.73
C VAL A 293 -16.53 -16.52 14.29
N GLY A 294 -15.53 -16.60 13.42
CA GLY A 294 -15.71 -16.85 12.00
C GLY A 294 -14.69 -16.11 11.14
N ASN A 295 -14.87 -16.15 9.83
CA ASN A 295 -13.97 -15.52 8.87
C ASN A 295 -14.72 -14.44 8.08
N ALA A 296 -14.08 -13.30 7.84
CA ALA A 296 -14.61 -12.25 6.97
C ALA A 296 -13.46 -11.53 6.27
N THR A 297 -13.70 -11.00 5.07
CA THR A 297 -12.70 -10.24 4.32
C THR A 297 -13.01 -8.75 4.40
N ILE A 298 -12.02 -7.95 4.78
CA ILE A 298 -12.06 -6.50 4.70
C ILE A 298 -11.48 -6.05 3.36
N THR A 299 -12.16 -5.13 2.69
CA THR A 299 -11.73 -4.57 1.41
C THR A 299 -11.56 -3.06 1.50
N LEU A 300 -10.43 -2.57 0.98
CA LEU A 300 -10.13 -1.17 0.70
C LEU A 300 -10.21 -0.95 -0.81
N LEU A 301 -11.05 -0.01 -1.26
CA LEU A 301 -11.25 0.29 -2.68
C LEU A 301 -11.50 1.78 -2.92
N THR A 302 -11.17 2.28 -4.11
CA THR A 302 -11.60 3.62 -4.55
C THR A 302 -12.60 3.46 -5.68
N LYS A 303 -13.78 4.07 -5.56
CA LYS A 303 -14.84 3.92 -6.58
C LYS A 303 -14.41 4.43 -7.95
N ASP A 304 -13.56 5.46 -7.98
CA ASP A 304 -13.01 6.06 -9.19
C ASP A 304 -11.84 5.27 -9.81
N GLY A 305 -11.39 4.17 -9.20
CA GLY A 305 -10.26 3.37 -9.67
C GLY A 305 -8.87 3.99 -9.45
N SER A 306 -8.75 5.08 -8.69
CA SER A 306 -7.46 5.73 -8.38
C SER A 306 -6.45 4.85 -7.64
N ALA A 307 -6.91 3.79 -6.96
CA ALA A 307 -6.05 2.76 -6.39
C ALA A 307 -6.55 1.35 -6.70
N LYS A 308 -5.62 0.41 -6.84
CA LYS A 308 -5.93 -1.02 -6.92
C LYS A 308 -6.64 -1.46 -5.63
N LYS A 309 -7.70 -2.24 -5.78
CA LYS A 309 -8.40 -2.89 -4.67
C LYS A 309 -7.40 -3.69 -3.82
N LEU A 310 -7.51 -3.58 -2.50
CA LEU A 310 -6.76 -4.35 -1.53
C LEU A 310 -7.73 -5.07 -0.61
N SER A 311 -7.52 -6.35 -0.37
CA SER A 311 -8.36 -7.17 0.50
C SER A 311 -7.50 -7.90 1.53
N MET A 312 -8.07 -8.10 2.71
CA MET A 312 -7.44 -8.78 3.84
C MET A 312 -8.45 -9.69 4.53
N ASP A 313 -8.07 -10.94 4.72
CA ASP A 313 -8.88 -11.92 5.45
C ASP A 313 -8.72 -11.69 6.95
N ILE A 314 -9.84 -11.75 7.68
CA ILE A 314 -9.89 -11.65 9.12
C ILE A 314 -10.43 -12.96 9.67
N ILE A 315 -9.68 -13.57 10.58
CA ILE A 315 -10.15 -14.71 11.37
C ILE A 315 -10.48 -14.20 12.77
N VAL A 316 -11.72 -14.36 13.20
CA VAL A 316 -12.13 -14.08 14.58
C VAL A 316 -12.15 -15.38 15.38
N VAL A 317 -11.40 -15.40 16.49
CA VAL A 317 -11.29 -16.54 17.41
C VAL A 317 -11.95 -16.25 18.76
N GLY A 318 -12.43 -17.30 19.42
CA GLY A 318 -13.06 -17.18 20.74
C GLY A 318 -12.03 -16.94 21.86
N ARG A 319 -12.41 -16.18 22.89
CA ARG A 319 -11.59 -16.04 24.10
C ARG A 319 -11.65 -17.32 24.91
N LYS A 320 -10.49 -17.87 25.29
CA LYS A 320 -10.42 -18.89 26.35
C LYS A 320 -9.51 -18.41 27.47
N SER A 321 -9.80 -18.84 28.69
CA SER A 321 -9.04 -18.48 29.89
C SER A 321 -7.64 -19.12 29.90
N GLY A 322 -6.79 -18.60 30.79
CA GLY A 322 -5.48 -19.16 31.09
C GLY A 322 -4.35 -18.74 30.15
N THR A 323 -3.22 -19.42 30.31
CA THR A 323 -2.00 -19.23 29.51
C THR A 323 -1.80 -20.45 28.62
N SER A 324 -1.59 -20.26 27.33
CA SER A 324 -1.31 -21.34 26.38
C SER A 324 -0.43 -20.83 25.25
N TYR A 325 0.63 -21.54 24.91
CA TYR A 325 1.51 -21.22 23.79
C TYR A 325 2.24 -22.49 23.35
N SER A 326 2.84 -22.47 22.17
CA SER A 326 3.65 -23.56 21.65
C SER A 326 5.12 -23.18 21.61
N GLU A 327 5.97 -24.08 22.09
CA GLU A 327 7.43 -24.01 21.93
C GLU A 327 7.92 -24.96 20.83
N ASN A 328 7.00 -25.67 20.17
CA ASN A 328 7.33 -26.60 19.09
C ASN A 328 7.70 -25.82 17.82
N ASN A 329 8.67 -26.37 17.07
CA ASN A 329 9.09 -25.83 15.77
C ASN A 329 9.62 -24.39 15.81
N LEU A 330 10.27 -24.00 16.93
CA LEU A 330 11.15 -22.83 16.97
C LEU A 330 12.50 -23.22 16.33
N SER A 331 12.58 -23.20 15.01
CA SER A 331 13.72 -23.73 14.25
C SER A 331 14.62 -22.68 13.59
N ILE A 332 14.21 -21.41 13.57
CA ILE A 332 14.98 -20.33 12.92
C ILE A 332 16.22 -20.05 13.75
N VAL A 333 16.04 -19.71 15.02
CA VAL A 333 17.18 -19.39 15.90
C VAL A 333 17.76 -20.70 16.43
N ASN A 334 18.92 -21.07 15.89
CA ASN A 334 19.57 -22.34 16.20
C ASN A 334 20.25 -22.31 17.59
N GLN A 335 19.77 -23.16 18.50
CA GLN A 335 20.33 -23.32 19.84
C GLN A 335 21.45 -24.36 19.94
N LYS A 336 21.72 -25.12 18.86
CA LYS A 336 22.76 -26.16 18.84
C LYS A 336 24.16 -25.58 18.60
N ASP A 337 24.26 -24.37 18.06
CA ASP A 337 25.54 -23.68 17.90
C ASP A 337 26.08 -23.23 19.26
N SER A 338 27.37 -23.45 19.50
CA SER A 338 28.07 -23.01 20.70
C SER A 338 28.34 -21.49 20.72
N ARG A 339 28.26 -20.81 19.57
CA ARG A 339 28.67 -19.41 19.38
C ARG A 339 27.72 -18.70 18.43
N TYR A 340 26.50 -18.42 18.86
CA TYR A 340 25.54 -17.63 18.09
C TYR A 340 26.18 -16.33 17.59
N SER A 341 26.48 -16.28 16.29
CA SER A 341 27.36 -15.26 15.71
C SER A 341 26.57 -14.07 15.17
N TYR A 342 27.28 -12.99 14.84
CA TYR A 342 26.67 -11.88 14.11
C TYR A 342 26.08 -12.33 12.76
N SER A 343 26.69 -13.31 12.09
CA SER A 343 26.19 -13.82 10.80
C SER A 343 24.90 -14.63 10.98
N ASP A 344 24.81 -15.42 12.04
CA ASP A 344 23.60 -16.18 12.37
C ASP A 344 22.46 -15.21 12.68
N MET A 345 22.71 -14.21 13.53
CA MET A 345 21.73 -13.17 13.84
C MET A 345 21.24 -12.45 12.58
N VAL A 346 22.12 -12.04 11.66
CA VAL A 346 21.71 -11.38 10.41
C VAL A 346 20.88 -12.31 9.53
N THR A 347 21.23 -13.59 9.46
CA THR A 347 20.48 -14.60 8.71
C THR A 347 19.08 -14.78 9.28
N ASP A 348 18.97 -14.94 10.60
CA ASP A 348 17.70 -15.07 11.31
C ASP A 348 16.83 -13.83 11.14
N LEU A 349 17.40 -12.63 11.26
CA LEU A 349 16.69 -11.37 11.04
C LEU A 349 16.11 -11.27 9.63
N ASN A 350 16.81 -11.77 8.61
CA ASN A 350 16.29 -11.79 7.24
C ASN A 350 15.15 -12.79 7.06
N ILE A 351 15.19 -13.92 7.77
CA ILE A 351 14.09 -14.89 7.79
C ILE A 351 12.89 -14.30 8.54
N PHE A 352 13.11 -13.66 9.69
CA PHE A 352 12.11 -12.95 10.48
C PHE A 352 11.37 -11.89 9.66
N LYS A 353 12.09 -11.02 8.94
CA LYS A 353 11.48 -10.01 8.04
C LYS A 353 10.50 -10.65 7.05
N LYS A 354 10.86 -11.79 6.47
CA LYS A 354 10.05 -12.49 5.46
C LYS A 354 8.86 -13.23 6.08
N LYS A 355 9.05 -13.86 7.23
CA LYS A 355 8.06 -14.77 7.84
C LYS A 355 7.10 -14.08 8.81
N TYR A 356 7.56 -13.03 9.50
CA TYR A 356 6.90 -12.47 10.68
C TYR A 356 6.72 -10.94 10.60
N GLY A 357 6.79 -10.33 9.42
CA GLY A 357 6.76 -8.87 9.29
C GLY A 357 5.46 -8.16 9.79
N ASP A 358 4.49 -8.93 10.31
CA ASP A 358 3.15 -8.57 10.77
C ASP A 358 3.09 -8.41 12.27
N CYS A 359 4.01 -9.06 12.94
CA CYS A 359 4.25 -8.91 14.35
C CYS A 359 5.61 -8.27 14.65
N LEU A 360 6.48 -8.08 13.66
CA LEU A 360 7.75 -7.37 13.84
C LEU A 360 8.17 -6.48 12.68
N LYS A 361 9.05 -5.52 12.98
CA LYS A 361 9.84 -4.75 12.00
C LYS A 361 11.32 -4.85 12.35
N VAL A 362 12.18 -4.94 11.33
CA VAL A 362 13.64 -4.91 11.53
C VAL A 362 14.25 -3.72 10.80
N SER A 363 15.00 -2.90 11.53
CA SER A 363 15.69 -1.70 11.03
C SER A 363 17.20 -1.77 11.31
N VAL A 364 17.98 -0.96 10.60
CA VAL A 364 19.38 -0.70 10.94
C VAL A 364 19.45 0.67 11.62
N LEU A 365 19.99 0.73 12.83
CA LEU A 365 20.14 1.97 13.59
C LEU A 365 21.40 2.74 13.18
N SER A 366 22.53 2.02 13.07
CA SER A 366 23.82 2.61 12.71
C SER A 366 24.79 1.52 12.27
N LYS A 367 26.06 1.92 12.05
CA LYS A 367 27.18 0.99 11.86
C LYS A 367 28.28 1.21 12.90
N THR A 368 28.91 0.11 13.30
CA THR A 368 30.10 0.07 14.17
C THR A 368 31.36 0.58 13.47
N TYR A 369 32.48 0.62 14.19
CA TYR A 369 33.78 0.99 13.60
C TYR A 369 34.30 -0.02 12.57
N ASP A 370 33.99 -1.32 12.71
CA ASP A 370 34.31 -2.36 11.73
C ASP A 370 33.19 -2.58 10.69
N ASN A 371 32.30 -1.57 10.52
CA ASN A 371 31.26 -1.52 9.50
C ASN A 371 30.20 -2.64 9.59
N ARG A 372 29.92 -3.15 10.79
CA ARG A 372 28.76 -4.01 11.06
C ARG A 372 27.55 -3.15 11.40
N ASN A 373 26.37 -3.59 10.97
CA ASN A 373 25.12 -2.93 11.32
C ASN A 373 24.77 -3.23 12.77
N ILE A 374 24.29 -2.22 13.49
CA ILE A 374 23.54 -2.41 14.74
C ILE A 374 22.06 -2.43 14.36
N TYR A 375 21.40 -3.56 14.63
CA TYR A 375 20.01 -3.76 14.26
C TYR A 375 19.06 -3.44 15.42
N GLU A 376 17.86 -3.03 15.04
CA GLU A 376 16.69 -2.96 15.90
C GLU A 376 15.64 -3.95 15.39
N VAL A 377 14.99 -4.64 16.32
CA VAL A 377 13.74 -5.37 16.08
C VAL A 377 12.64 -4.73 16.91
N ILE A 378 11.63 -4.19 16.25
CA ILE A 378 10.40 -3.75 16.92
C ILE A 378 9.43 -4.93 16.89
N LEU A 379 9.13 -5.52 18.04
CA LEU A 379 8.12 -6.56 18.23
C LEU A 379 6.83 -5.92 18.76
N GLY A 380 5.71 -6.21 18.12
CA GLY A 380 4.42 -5.61 18.44
C GLY A 380 4.03 -4.47 17.50
N ASN A 381 3.02 -3.70 17.90
CA ASN A 381 2.59 -2.51 17.17
C ASN A 381 3.62 -1.38 17.31
N PRO A 382 4.35 -0.95 16.26
CA PRO A 382 5.36 0.11 16.39
C PRO A 382 4.78 1.49 16.70
N ASN A 383 3.47 1.66 16.61
CA ASN A 383 2.75 2.86 17.05
C ASN A 383 2.16 2.72 18.45
N ALA A 384 2.53 1.67 19.19
CA ALA A 384 2.11 1.46 20.58
C ALA A 384 2.44 2.68 21.44
N LYS A 385 1.51 3.05 22.32
CA LYS A 385 1.65 4.20 23.22
C LYS A 385 2.80 4.02 24.19
N LYS A 386 3.05 2.78 24.60
CA LYS A 386 4.09 2.42 25.58
C LYS A 386 5.15 1.57 24.86
N LYS A 387 6.41 1.85 25.14
CA LYS A 387 7.54 1.18 24.51
C LYS A 387 8.50 0.67 25.57
N VAL A 388 9.04 -0.52 25.38
CA VAL A 388 10.05 -1.12 26.26
C VAL A 388 11.31 -1.34 25.45
N MET A 389 12.43 -0.79 25.93
CA MET A 389 13.72 -1.00 25.28
C MET A 389 14.39 -2.26 25.84
N VAL A 390 14.85 -3.15 24.97
CA VAL A 390 15.64 -4.31 25.36
C VAL A 390 16.98 -4.27 24.65
N GLN A 391 18.07 -4.52 25.36
CA GLN A 391 19.38 -4.67 24.74
C GLN A 391 20.11 -5.90 25.27
N SER A 392 20.95 -6.48 24.43
CA SER A 392 21.81 -7.62 24.76
C SER A 392 23.16 -7.53 24.05
N SER A 393 24.13 -8.30 24.55
CA SER A 393 25.50 -8.38 24.04
C SER A 393 26.18 -7.01 23.89
N ILE A 394 25.97 -6.11 24.85
CA ILE A 394 26.81 -4.90 25.00
C ILE A 394 28.24 -5.28 25.41
N HIS A 395 28.40 -6.34 26.20
CA HIS A 395 29.67 -6.99 26.40
C HIS A 395 29.85 -8.15 25.41
N ALA A 396 31.03 -8.20 24.79
CA ALA A 396 31.37 -9.09 23.69
C ALA A 396 31.26 -10.60 24.01
N ARG A 397 31.82 -11.05 25.13
CA ARG A 397 31.80 -12.46 25.58
C ARG A 397 30.44 -12.97 26.03
N GLU A 398 29.44 -12.11 26.13
CA GLU A 398 28.11 -12.42 26.66
C GLU A 398 27.10 -12.72 25.53
N TYR A 399 27.58 -13.25 24.39
CA TYR A 399 26.79 -13.46 23.17
C TYR A 399 25.62 -14.46 23.33
N MET A 400 25.56 -15.24 24.41
CA MET A 400 24.36 -16.04 24.73
C MET A 400 23.13 -15.15 25.02
N THR A 401 23.35 -13.90 25.43
CA THR A 401 22.26 -12.93 25.61
C THR A 401 21.62 -12.56 24.26
N ALA A 402 22.41 -12.46 23.18
CA ALA A 402 21.88 -12.27 21.82
C ALA A 402 21.03 -13.48 21.40
N LEU A 403 21.53 -14.70 21.61
CA LEU A 403 20.80 -15.94 21.34
C LEU A 403 19.46 -15.98 22.09
N LEU A 404 19.45 -15.64 23.39
CA LEU A 404 18.23 -15.58 24.19
C LEU A 404 17.23 -14.58 23.60
N THR A 405 17.67 -13.35 23.32
CA THR A 405 16.78 -12.30 22.79
C THR A 405 16.22 -12.64 21.41
N MET A 406 17.04 -13.22 20.53
CA MET A 406 16.60 -13.68 19.21
C MET A 406 15.61 -14.84 19.33
N LYS A 407 15.84 -15.78 20.26
CA LYS A 407 14.92 -16.88 20.52
C LYS A 407 13.59 -16.41 21.11
N GLN A 408 13.61 -15.39 21.97
CA GLN A 408 12.41 -14.73 22.49
C GLN A 408 11.61 -14.10 21.35
N ILE A 409 12.26 -13.39 20.42
CA ILE A 409 11.60 -12.83 19.23
C ILE A 409 10.90 -13.95 18.44
N GLU A 410 11.61 -15.04 18.11
CA GLU A 410 11.01 -16.18 17.39
C GLU A 410 9.77 -16.72 18.11
N PHE A 411 9.88 -16.94 19.43
CA PHE A 411 8.82 -17.47 20.26
C PHE A 411 7.56 -16.58 20.25
N TYR A 412 7.72 -15.27 20.43
CA TYR A 412 6.59 -14.36 20.45
C TYR A 412 5.95 -14.24 19.07
N CYS A 413 6.73 -14.19 17.99
CA CYS A 413 6.20 -14.12 16.64
C CYS A 413 5.46 -15.40 16.24
N LYS A 414 6.01 -16.57 16.57
CA LYS A 414 5.36 -17.86 16.32
C LYS A 414 4.00 -17.98 17.00
N ASN A 415 3.86 -17.37 18.17
CA ASN A 415 2.67 -17.43 19.00
C ASN A 415 1.82 -16.15 18.93
N TYR A 416 2.12 -15.21 18.04
CA TYR A 416 1.58 -13.85 18.13
C TYR A 416 0.05 -13.80 18.12
N TYR A 417 -0.61 -14.65 17.32
CA TYR A 417 -2.07 -14.70 17.22
C TYR A 417 -2.74 -15.90 17.91
N THR A 418 -1.94 -16.85 18.37
CA THR A 418 -2.45 -18.14 18.89
C THR A 418 -2.08 -18.36 20.35
N GLY A 419 -0.97 -17.76 20.78
CA GLY A 419 -0.51 -17.72 22.15
C GLY A 419 -1.40 -16.81 23.01
N ARG A 420 -1.63 -17.25 24.24
CA ARG A 420 -2.42 -16.56 25.25
C ARG A 420 -1.64 -16.50 26.56
N TYR A 421 -1.76 -15.39 27.26
CA TYR A 421 -1.24 -15.17 28.59
C TYR A 421 -2.31 -14.45 29.42
N ALA A 422 -2.68 -15.03 30.56
CA ALA A 422 -3.73 -14.50 31.43
C ALA A 422 -5.06 -14.18 30.68
N GLY A 423 -5.45 -15.04 29.72
CA GLY A 423 -6.67 -14.88 28.92
C GLY A 423 -6.61 -13.87 27.78
N LYS A 424 -5.51 -13.10 27.65
CA LYS A 424 -5.25 -12.19 26.51
C LYS A 424 -4.36 -12.89 25.48
N TYR A 425 -4.62 -12.69 24.20
CA TYR A 425 -3.70 -13.12 23.15
C TYR A 425 -2.42 -12.28 23.13
N PHE A 426 -1.33 -12.81 22.58
CA PHE A 426 -0.05 -12.09 22.53
C PHE A 426 -0.16 -10.79 21.72
N ASN A 427 -0.87 -10.81 20.58
CA ASN A 427 -1.14 -9.62 19.78
C ASN A 427 -1.95 -8.56 20.54
N GLU A 428 -2.87 -8.95 21.43
CA GLU A 428 -3.58 -8.00 22.31
C GLU A 428 -2.60 -7.33 23.29
N LEU A 429 -1.70 -8.12 23.89
CA LEU A 429 -0.69 -7.59 24.82
C LEU A 429 0.33 -6.67 24.13
N PHE A 430 0.59 -6.89 22.84
CA PHE A 430 1.55 -6.11 22.06
C PHE A 430 0.93 -4.99 21.21
N GLU A 431 -0.38 -4.70 21.38
CA GLU A 431 -1.06 -3.62 20.67
C GLU A 431 -0.75 -2.24 21.26
N ASP A 432 -0.79 -2.13 22.60
CA ASP A 432 -0.53 -0.89 23.35
C ASP A 432 0.89 -0.82 23.94
N VAL A 433 1.63 -1.95 23.91
CA VAL A 433 3.03 -2.06 24.34
C VAL A 433 3.89 -2.70 23.24
N ALA A 434 4.94 -2.00 22.78
CA ALA A 434 5.90 -2.57 21.83
C ALA A 434 7.31 -2.71 22.43
N PHE A 435 8.05 -3.71 21.96
CA PHE A 435 9.41 -3.98 22.39
C PHE A 435 10.40 -3.57 21.31
N TYR A 436 11.31 -2.67 21.66
CA TYR A 436 12.39 -2.17 20.81
C TYR A 436 13.67 -2.87 21.22
N ILE A 437 14.06 -3.88 20.46
CA ILE A 437 15.08 -4.86 20.85
C ILE A 437 16.34 -4.62 20.03
N VAL A 438 17.46 -4.38 20.70
CA VAL A 438 18.81 -4.38 20.11
C VAL A 438 19.47 -5.71 20.47
N PRO A 439 19.37 -6.75 19.62
CA PRO A 439 19.81 -8.10 19.95
C PRO A 439 21.33 -8.26 20.03
N MET A 440 22.09 -7.31 19.48
CA MET A 440 23.55 -7.32 19.60
C MET A 440 24.07 -5.88 19.53
N ALA A 441 24.28 -5.26 20.68
CA ALA A 441 24.76 -3.88 20.77
C ALA A 441 26.25 -3.74 20.40
N ASN A 442 27.06 -4.80 20.57
CA ASN A 442 28.50 -4.80 20.30
C ASN A 442 28.93 -5.89 19.30
N PRO A 443 28.49 -5.84 18.03
CA PRO A 443 28.74 -6.92 17.08
C PRO A 443 30.22 -7.08 16.70
N ASP A 444 31.01 -5.99 16.76
CA ASP A 444 32.45 -6.08 16.54
C ASP A 444 33.15 -6.80 17.70
N GLY A 445 32.82 -6.42 18.94
CA GLY A 445 33.34 -7.08 20.14
C GLY A 445 32.96 -8.56 20.17
N VAL A 446 31.69 -8.90 19.91
CA VAL A 446 31.24 -10.31 19.83
C VAL A 446 32.08 -11.09 18.80
N SER A 447 32.33 -10.50 17.63
CA SER A 447 33.17 -11.13 16.59
C SER A 447 34.61 -11.35 17.07
N ILE A 448 35.17 -10.42 17.85
CA ILE A 448 36.48 -10.60 18.50
C ILE A 448 36.43 -11.73 19.53
N SER A 449 35.38 -11.80 20.35
CA SER A 449 35.26 -12.85 21.35
C SER A 449 35.17 -14.26 20.75
N GLN A 450 34.50 -14.39 19.60
CA GLN A 450 34.26 -15.67 18.95
C GLN A 450 35.41 -16.12 18.03
N TYR A 451 36.07 -15.17 17.35
CA TYR A 451 37.03 -15.44 16.27
C TYR A 451 38.38 -14.75 16.45
N GLY A 452 38.60 -14.07 17.58
CA GLY A 452 39.79 -13.27 17.83
C GLY A 452 39.98 -12.15 16.82
N ALA A 453 41.24 -11.79 16.56
CA ALA A 453 41.58 -10.76 15.59
C ALA A 453 41.10 -11.07 14.16
N ALA A 454 40.91 -12.35 13.80
CA ALA A 454 40.36 -12.74 12.50
C ALA A 454 38.89 -12.29 12.33
N GLY A 455 38.19 -12.08 13.44
CA GLY A 455 36.85 -11.50 13.45
C GLY A 455 36.80 -10.01 13.08
N VAL A 456 37.93 -9.32 12.88
CA VAL A 456 37.95 -7.90 12.53
C VAL A 456 38.34 -7.71 11.05
N LYS A 457 37.46 -7.08 10.27
CA LYS A 457 37.63 -6.91 8.82
C LYS A 457 38.64 -5.82 8.49
N ASN A 458 38.50 -4.66 9.12
CA ASN A 458 39.38 -3.51 8.93
C ASN A 458 40.79 -3.81 9.46
N LYS A 459 41.80 -3.64 8.61
CA LYS A 459 43.21 -3.97 8.92
C LYS A 459 43.77 -3.16 10.09
N ALA A 460 43.49 -1.85 10.15
CA ALA A 460 43.99 -0.99 11.22
C ALA A 460 43.36 -1.36 12.57
N LEU A 461 42.04 -1.58 12.60
CA LEU A 461 41.34 -2.05 13.80
C LEU A 461 41.83 -3.43 14.24
N ARG A 462 42.04 -4.35 13.30
CA ARG A 462 42.59 -5.68 13.58
C ARG A 462 43.99 -5.60 14.21
N ASN A 463 44.86 -4.74 13.71
CA ASN A 463 46.19 -4.51 14.29
C ASN A 463 46.09 -3.92 15.71
N ARG A 464 45.15 -3.00 15.94
CA ARG A 464 44.87 -2.46 17.27
C ARG A 464 44.42 -3.56 18.24
N VAL A 465 43.50 -4.42 17.83
CA VAL A 465 43.03 -5.56 18.64
C VAL A 465 44.18 -6.53 18.97
N LYS A 466 45.05 -6.84 17.99
CA LYS A 466 46.26 -7.64 18.23
C LYS A 466 47.21 -6.97 19.23
N ALA A 467 47.40 -5.65 19.16
CA ALA A 467 48.23 -4.92 20.10
C ALA A 467 47.66 -4.96 21.52
N ILE A 468 46.35 -4.74 21.68
CA ILE A 468 45.67 -4.86 22.98
C ILE A 468 45.86 -6.28 23.55
N CYS A 469 45.66 -7.32 22.75
CA CYS A 469 45.82 -8.70 23.21
C CYS A 469 47.27 -9.00 23.66
N ARG A 470 48.29 -8.55 22.91
CA ARG A 470 49.70 -8.73 23.30
C ARG A 470 50.03 -8.06 24.65
N ASN A 471 49.46 -6.89 24.92
CA ASN A 471 49.76 -6.12 26.12
C ASN A 471 49.10 -6.67 27.39
N HIS A 472 48.18 -7.64 27.30
CA HIS A 472 47.35 -8.12 28.41
C HIS A 472 47.42 -9.64 28.63
N GLY A 473 48.60 -10.24 28.52
CA GLY A 473 48.84 -11.63 28.92
C GLY A 473 48.70 -12.69 27.82
N GLY A 474 48.61 -12.27 26.55
CA GLY A 474 49.10 -13.02 25.38
C GLY A 474 48.47 -14.39 25.09
N GLY A 475 47.54 -14.44 24.12
CA GLY A 475 47.13 -15.71 23.50
C GLY A 475 45.74 -15.66 22.89
N THR A 476 45.37 -16.71 22.16
CA THR A 476 44.01 -16.86 21.62
C THR A 476 42.93 -16.91 22.71
N SER A 477 43.29 -17.36 23.92
CA SER A 477 42.43 -17.43 25.11
C SER A 477 41.93 -16.06 25.60
N TYR A 478 42.73 -14.99 25.48
CA TYR A 478 42.33 -13.64 25.89
C TYR A 478 41.13 -13.14 25.07
N TYR A 479 41.09 -13.46 23.77
CA TYR A 479 39.96 -13.09 22.93
C TYR A 479 38.65 -13.67 23.45
N HIS A 480 38.63 -14.93 23.93
CA HIS A 480 37.41 -15.53 24.47
C HIS A 480 36.81 -14.73 25.64
N THR A 481 37.64 -14.07 26.45
CA THR A 481 37.21 -13.22 27.56
C THR A 481 37.05 -11.74 27.19
N TRP A 482 37.14 -11.39 25.90
CA TRP A 482 37.01 -10.02 25.42
C TRP A 482 35.64 -9.44 25.81
N LYS A 483 35.62 -8.23 26.35
CA LYS A 483 34.41 -7.56 26.85
C LYS A 483 34.05 -6.33 26.03
N ALA A 484 35.06 -5.54 25.67
CA ALA A 484 34.95 -4.25 25.01
C ALA A 484 34.46 -4.29 23.55
N ASN A 485 34.26 -3.11 22.95
CA ASN A 485 34.15 -2.95 21.50
C ASN A 485 35.52 -3.12 20.80
N VAL A 486 35.56 -2.98 19.47
CA VAL A 486 36.80 -3.14 18.68
C VAL A 486 37.89 -2.12 19.01
N ARG A 487 37.53 -0.95 19.55
CA ARG A 487 38.51 0.06 19.99
C ARG A 487 39.09 -0.22 21.37
N GLY A 488 38.56 -1.23 22.08
CA GLY A 488 38.96 -1.61 23.43
C GLY A 488 38.21 -0.88 24.55
N VAL A 489 37.10 -0.20 24.23
CA VAL A 489 36.26 0.50 25.21
C VAL A 489 35.15 -0.43 25.73
N ASP A 490 35.02 -0.53 27.04
CA ASP A 490 33.87 -1.16 27.68
C ASP A 490 32.65 -0.24 27.51
N LEU A 491 31.75 -0.64 26.62
CA LEU A 491 30.56 0.13 26.30
C LEU A 491 29.68 0.35 27.53
N ASN A 492 29.63 -0.61 28.46
CA ASN A 492 28.87 -0.49 29.70
C ASN A 492 29.63 0.28 30.80
N ARG A 493 30.65 1.06 30.41
CA ARG A 493 31.31 2.09 31.21
C ARG A 493 31.38 3.44 30.49
N ASN A 494 30.81 3.53 29.28
CA ASN A 494 30.99 4.67 28.40
C ASN A 494 29.82 5.68 28.44
N PHE A 495 28.81 5.47 29.27
CA PHE A 495 27.69 6.41 29.43
C PHE A 495 28.08 7.60 30.31
N ASP A 496 27.36 8.71 30.21
CA ASP A 496 27.72 10.00 30.85
C ASP A 496 27.54 10.02 32.37
N GLN A 497 26.63 9.22 32.90
CA GLN A 497 26.29 9.15 34.33
C GLN A 497 27.53 8.83 35.17
N TYR A 498 27.94 9.74 36.05
CA TYR A 498 29.12 9.59 36.91
C TYR A 498 30.42 9.25 36.18
N TRP A 499 30.51 9.48 34.86
CA TRP A 499 31.66 9.07 34.06
C TRP A 499 32.98 9.67 34.55
N SER A 500 32.97 10.95 34.96
CA SER A 500 34.14 11.67 35.44
C SER A 500 34.72 11.08 36.73
N ILE A 501 33.87 10.53 37.59
CA ILE A 501 34.24 10.00 38.92
C ILE A 501 34.33 8.47 38.96
N LEU A 502 34.20 7.79 37.82
CA LEU A 502 34.28 6.34 37.75
C LEU A 502 35.68 5.84 38.13
N GLU A 503 35.74 4.96 39.13
CA GLU A 503 36.96 4.30 39.61
C GLU A 503 37.16 2.92 38.95
N GLY A 504 38.38 2.37 39.02
CA GLY A 504 38.66 1.01 38.55
C GLY A 504 38.56 0.82 37.02
N SER A 505 38.78 1.89 36.24
CA SER A 505 38.72 1.88 34.78
C SER A 505 40.12 2.11 34.15
N PRO A 506 40.99 1.08 34.16
CA PRO A 506 42.35 1.21 33.66
C PRO A 506 42.39 1.51 32.14
N LYS A 507 43.26 2.43 31.73
CA LYS A 507 43.45 2.77 30.31
C LYS A 507 43.90 1.54 29.52
N GLY A 508 43.22 1.27 28.40
CA GLY A 508 43.68 0.31 27.40
C GLY A 508 43.45 -1.17 27.72
N MET A 509 42.63 -1.51 28.73
CA MET A 509 42.31 -2.90 29.08
C MET A 509 40.93 -3.32 28.55
N ALA A 510 40.88 -3.96 27.37
CA ALA A 510 39.64 -4.39 26.73
C ALA A 510 38.84 -5.47 27.52
N GLY A 511 39.47 -6.16 28.47
CA GLY A 511 38.83 -7.10 29.39
C GLY A 511 38.43 -6.51 30.76
N PHE A 512 38.94 -5.30 31.11
CA PHE A 512 38.90 -4.77 32.48
C PHE A 512 38.29 -3.36 32.58
N GLY A 513 37.29 -3.02 31.75
CA GLY A 513 36.40 -1.90 32.05
C GLY A 513 36.87 -0.50 31.63
N TYR A 514 37.76 -0.38 30.64
CA TYR A 514 38.18 0.94 30.12
C TYR A 514 36.98 1.76 29.62
N LYS A 515 36.73 2.93 30.23
CA LYS A 515 35.54 3.77 30.03
C LYS A 515 35.55 4.64 28.77
N GLY A 516 36.65 4.62 28.01
CA GLY A 516 36.86 5.46 26.84
C GLY A 516 37.54 6.79 27.15
N PRO A 517 37.84 7.61 26.13
CA PRO A 517 38.46 8.92 26.28
C PRO A 517 37.51 10.00 26.81
N SER A 518 36.20 9.86 26.59
CA SER A 518 35.15 10.75 27.10
C SER A 518 33.86 9.97 27.26
N ALA A 519 32.90 10.53 28.01
CA ALA A 519 31.53 10.03 28.01
C ALA A 519 30.96 9.99 26.58
N ALA A 520 30.16 8.96 26.31
CA ALA A 520 29.53 8.67 25.02
C ALA A 520 30.50 8.75 23.83
N SER A 521 31.76 8.35 23.99
CA SER A 521 32.76 8.43 22.92
C SER A 521 32.52 7.44 21.79
N GLU A 522 31.85 6.31 22.05
CA GLU A 522 31.70 5.21 21.11
C GLU A 522 30.39 5.27 20.32
N LYS A 523 30.45 4.83 19.05
CA LYS A 523 29.28 4.79 18.16
C LYS A 523 28.16 3.91 18.72
N GLU A 524 28.52 2.77 19.29
CA GLU A 524 27.57 1.81 19.86
C GLU A 524 26.83 2.42 21.06
N THR A 525 27.54 3.10 21.96
CA THR A 525 26.97 3.82 23.11
C THR A 525 25.99 4.90 22.64
N LYS A 526 26.41 5.74 21.69
CA LYS A 526 25.56 6.80 21.11
C LYS A 526 24.31 6.22 20.46
N THR A 527 24.41 5.08 19.78
CA THR A 527 23.25 4.40 19.18
C THR A 527 22.21 4.03 20.23
N LEU A 528 22.61 3.45 21.36
CA LEU A 528 21.68 3.09 22.43
C LEU A 528 21.05 4.33 23.08
N MET A 529 21.84 5.39 23.31
CA MET A 529 21.34 6.66 23.85
C MET A 529 20.33 7.32 22.90
N ASN A 530 20.67 7.42 21.61
CA ASN A 530 19.80 8.01 20.59
C ASN A 530 18.49 7.23 20.47
N LEU A 531 18.56 5.89 20.36
CA LEU A 531 17.37 5.07 20.30
C LEU A 531 16.47 5.29 21.53
N PHE A 532 17.06 5.32 22.73
CA PHE A 532 16.31 5.55 23.96
C PHE A 532 15.57 6.90 23.93
N GLN A 533 16.25 7.97 23.49
CA GLN A 533 15.63 9.30 23.35
C GLN A 533 14.50 9.29 22.31
N ASP A 534 14.77 8.73 21.12
CA ASP A 534 13.85 8.69 20.00
C ASP A 534 12.53 7.98 20.35
N ILE A 535 12.61 6.91 21.16
CA ILE A 535 11.43 6.11 21.49
C ILE A 535 10.80 6.54 22.83
N SER A 536 11.56 7.13 23.75
CA SER A 536 11.12 7.51 25.09
C SER A 536 10.40 6.36 25.82
N PRO A 537 11.10 5.25 26.12
CA PRO A 537 10.47 4.03 26.61
C PRO A 537 10.02 4.17 28.07
N VAL A 538 8.96 3.44 28.43
CA VAL A 538 8.44 3.37 29.81
C VAL A 538 9.27 2.44 30.69
N ALA A 539 10.11 1.59 30.10
CA ALA A 539 10.98 0.67 30.80
C ALA A 539 12.16 0.21 29.94
N SER A 540 13.23 -0.25 30.59
CA SER A 540 14.36 -0.91 29.94
C SER A 540 14.76 -2.24 30.59
N ILE A 541 15.10 -3.21 29.75
CA ILE A 541 15.62 -4.53 30.16
C ILE A 541 16.99 -4.74 29.49
N SER A 542 18.03 -4.93 30.28
CA SER A 542 19.38 -5.21 29.82
C SER A 542 19.75 -6.66 30.12
N TYR A 543 20.03 -7.48 29.10
CA TYR A 543 20.56 -8.82 29.31
C TYR A 543 22.09 -8.82 29.30
N HIS A 544 22.66 -9.39 30.35
CA HIS A 544 24.09 -9.62 30.54
C HIS A 544 24.35 -11.06 30.98
N ALA A 545 25.61 -11.45 31.08
CA ALA A 545 26.01 -12.64 31.82
C ALA A 545 27.28 -12.36 32.65
N THR A 546 27.42 -12.87 33.87
CA THR A 546 26.75 -14.04 34.46
C THR A 546 26.39 -13.86 35.93
N GLY A 547 25.61 -14.79 36.48
CA GLY A 547 25.43 -14.92 37.93
C GLY A 547 24.03 -15.33 38.38
N SER A 548 23.05 -15.38 37.47
CA SER A 548 21.63 -15.59 37.80
C SER A 548 21.16 -14.54 38.80
N ILE A 549 21.47 -13.28 38.49
CA ILE A 549 21.22 -12.11 39.34
C ILE A 549 20.47 -11.02 38.58
N ILE A 550 19.77 -10.17 39.33
CA ILE A 550 19.05 -9.00 38.81
C ILE A 550 19.59 -7.76 39.51
N TYR A 551 20.21 -6.86 38.75
CA TYR A 551 20.42 -5.49 39.17
C TYR A 551 19.15 -4.68 38.88
N TRP A 552 18.76 -3.89 39.86
CA TRP A 552 17.60 -3.01 39.76
C TRP A 552 17.74 -1.78 40.67
N ASP A 553 18.63 -1.82 41.65
CA ASP A 553 18.90 -0.73 42.59
C ASP A 553 20.03 0.15 42.06
N TYR A 554 19.67 1.31 41.51
CA TYR A 554 20.57 2.32 40.93
C TYR A 554 20.56 3.61 41.76
N GLY A 555 20.19 3.51 43.05
CA GLY A 555 20.14 4.67 43.96
C GLY A 555 18.81 5.44 43.93
N GLN A 556 17.81 4.98 43.18
CA GLN A 556 16.48 5.58 43.17
C GLN A 556 15.77 5.49 44.53
N LYS A 557 14.97 6.52 44.84
CA LYS A 557 14.23 6.68 46.10
C LYS A 557 12.74 7.00 45.86
N GLY A 558 11.92 6.91 46.90
CA GLY A 558 10.52 7.35 46.88
C GLY A 558 9.64 6.63 45.86
N ALA A 559 8.67 7.34 45.29
CA ALA A 559 7.71 6.79 44.32
C ALA A 559 8.38 6.14 43.11
N PHE A 560 9.47 6.73 42.60
CA PHE A 560 10.20 6.17 41.47
C PHE A 560 10.84 4.81 41.80
N ARG A 561 11.36 4.62 43.02
CA ARG A 561 11.84 3.30 43.48
C ARG A 561 10.73 2.26 43.48
N ASN A 562 9.53 2.65 43.93
CA ASN A 562 8.37 1.75 43.94
C ASN A 562 7.96 1.34 42.52
N GLU A 563 8.06 2.25 41.56
CA GLU A 563 7.82 1.97 40.14
C GLU A 563 8.87 0.99 39.58
N CYS A 564 10.16 1.26 39.78
CA CYS A 564 11.23 0.33 39.38
C CYS A 564 11.06 -1.08 39.98
N ALA A 565 10.56 -1.15 41.23
CA ALA A 565 10.31 -2.41 41.89
C ALA A 565 9.22 -3.26 41.21
N LYS A 566 8.28 -2.67 40.45
CA LYS A 566 7.27 -3.43 39.69
C LYS A 566 7.92 -4.27 38.59
N LEU A 567 8.77 -3.65 37.78
CA LEU A 567 9.53 -4.33 36.72
C LEU A 567 10.48 -5.39 37.30
N MET A 568 11.18 -5.07 38.41
CA MET A 568 12.01 -6.05 39.11
C MET A 568 11.19 -7.26 39.59
N ARG A 569 9.99 -7.06 40.17
CA ARG A 569 9.13 -8.16 40.62
C ARG A 569 8.69 -9.04 39.46
N VAL A 570 8.41 -8.46 38.29
CA VAL A 570 8.16 -9.23 37.06
C VAL A 570 9.34 -10.16 36.79
N ALA A 571 10.55 -9.61 36.68
CA ALA A 571 11.73 -10.40 36.38
C ALA A 571 12.02 -11.47 37.44
N ARG A 572 11.95 -11.12 38.73
CA ARG A 572 12.17 -12.06 39.84
C ARG A 572 11.14 -13.17 39.87
N SER A 573 9.87 -12.87 39.60
CA SER A 573 8.80 -13.87 39.62
C SER A 573 8.94 -14.94 38.52
N LEU A 574 9.61 -14.60 37.43
CA LEU A 574 9.89 -15.53 36.32
C LEU A 574 11.19 -16.31 36.55
N THR A 575 12.23 -15.63 37.00
CA THR A 575 13.60 -16.16 37.00
C THR A 575 14.02 -16.78 38.33
N SER A 576 13.42 -16.33 39.43
CA SER A 576 13.90 -16.57 40.80
C SER A 576 15.37 -16.16 41.03
N TYR A 577 15.91 -15.27 40.19
CA TYR A 577 17.28 -14.80 40.30
C TYR A 577 17.49 -13.94 41.55
N LYS A 578 18.72 -13.96 42.09
CA LYS A 578 19.06 -13.19 43.29
C LYS A 578 19.06 -11.70 42.95
N LEU A 579 18.53 -10.87 43.84
CA LEU A 579 18.57 -9.41 43.65
C LEU A 579 19.90 -8.87 44.16
N VAL A 580 20.55 -8.03 43.37
CA VAL A 580 21.71 -7.25 43.83
C VAL A 580 21.22 -5.99 44.54
N LYS A 581 21.89 -5.68 45.66
CA LYS A 581 21.69 -4.46 46.45
C LYS A 581 23.05 -3.76 46.63
N GLY A 582 23.03 -2.49 47.00
CA GLY A 582 24.25 -1.73 47.29
C GLY A 582 24.73 -0.91 46.11
N PHE A 583 23.89 0.05 45.69
CA PHE A 583 24.27 1.03 44.68
C PHE A 583 25.51 1.83 45.10
N SER A 584 26.47 2.00 44.17
CA SER A 584 27.63 2.88 44.34
C SER A 584 27.80 3.76 43.11
N LYS A 585 27.81 5.09 43.31
CA LYS A 585 28.06 6.07 42.23
C LYS A 585 29.44 5.91 41.58
N TYR A 586 30.41 5.31 42.28
CA TYR A 586 31.78 5.09 41.79
C TYR A 586 31.89 3.92 40.80
N HIS A 587 30.79 3.18 40.56
CA HIS A 587 30.72 2.05 39.63
C HIS A 587 29.54 2.14 38.63
N ALA A 588 28.77 3.24 38.67
CA ALA A 588 27.48 3.37 37.99
C ALA A 588 27.58 4.16 36.68
N THR A 589 28.18 3.54 35.64
CA THR A 589 28.31 4.09 34.27
C THR A 589 27.80 3.13 33.19
N GLY A 590 26.99 2.13 33.57
CA GLY A 590 26.35 1.22 32.64
C GLY A 590 25.09 1.78 31.99
N PHE A 591 24.57 1.07 31.01
CA PHE A 591 23.36 1.50 30.29
C PHE A 591 22.16 1.59 31.24
N SER A 592 21.94 0.59 32.09
CA SER A 592 20.79 0.64 33.03
C SER A 592 20.97 1.68 34.13
N ASP A 593 22.21 2.02 34.52
CA ASP A 593 22.48 3.14 35.42
C ASP A 593 22.04 4.46 34.77
N TRP A 594 22.47 4.69 33.52
CA TRP A 594 22.10 5.88 32.75
C TRP A 594 20.58 6.01 32.54
N VAL A 595 19.91 4.90 32.23
CA VAL A 595 18.45 4.85 32.10
C VAL A 595 17.75 5.20 33.42
N ALA A 596 18.16 4.57 34.53
CA ALA A 596 17.50 4.79 35.81
C ALA A 596 17.77 6.19 36.39
N ILE A 597 19.00 6.69 36.25
CA ILE A 597 19.46 7.90 36.94
C ILE A 597 19.21 9.15 36.09
N ASN A 598 19.74 9.20 34.86
CA ASN A 598 19.58 10.37 33.99
C ASN A 598 18.18 10.44 33.39
N GLN A 599 17.68 9.31 32.88
CA GLN A 599 16.41 9.28 32.15
C GLN A 599 15.20 9.10 33.07
N ARG A 600 15.42 8.75 34.35
CA ARG A 600 14.35 8.52 35.34
C ARG A 600 13.33 7.47 34.86
N THR A 601 13.81 6.41 34.21
CA THR A 601 12.97 5.33 33.68
C THR A 601 13.25 4.01 34.40
N PRO A 602 12.23 3.19 34.73
CA PRO A 602 12.43 1.84 35.27
C PRO A 602 13.39 1.00 34.42
N ALA A 603 14.48 0.52 35.04
CA ALA A 603 15.47 -0.33 34.38
C ALA A 603 15.76 -1.57 35.22
N ILE A 604 16.12 -2.67 34.55
CA ILE A 604 16.70 -3.85 35.16
C ILE A 604 17.85 -4.40 34.31
N THR A 605 18.90 -4.90 34.96
CA THR A 605 19.92 -5.74 34.33
C THR A 605 19.73 -7.17 34.79
N ILE A 606 19.53 -8.09 33.85
CA ILE A 606 19.40 -9.53 34.10
C ILE A 606 20.68 -10.22 33.67
N GLU A 607 21.44 -10.72 34.64
CA GLU A 607 22.62 -11.55 34.41
C GLU A 607 22.20 -13.02 34.32
N ILE A 608 22.21 -13.60 33.12
CA ILE A 608 21.82 -15.00 32.87
C ILE A 608 22.97 -15.97 33.15
N GLY A 609 22.65 -17.25 33.34
CA GLY A 609 23.66 -18.29 33.57
C GLY A 609 24.32 -18.21 34.94
N ARG A 610 25.19 -19.18 35.24
CA ARG A 610 26.00 -19.27 36.46
C ARG A 610 27.47 -19.54 36.16
N GLY A 611 27.78 -20.16 35.03
CA GLY A 611 29.15 -20.41 34.59
C GLY A 611 29.89 -19.14 34.21
N SER A 612 31.20 -19.27 33.96
CA SER A 612 32.05 -18.18 33.46
C SER A 612 31.72 -17.85 32.00
N CYS A 613 31.83 -16.58 31.62
CA CYS A 613 31.63 -16.19 30.22
C CYS A 613 32.86 -16.52 29.35
N PRO A 614 32.65 -16.96 28.09
CA PRO A 614 31.35 -17.22 27.46
C PRO A 614 30.61 -18.41 28.06
N LEU A 615 29.30 -18.25 28.29
CA LEU A 615 28.48 -19.27 28.97
C LEU A 615 28.45 -20.58 28.19
N SER A 616 28.38 -21.69 28.92
CA SER A 616 28.25 -23.02 28.31
C SER A 616 26.87 -23.20 27.71
N ARG A 617 26.78 -23.72 26.48
CA ARG A 617 25.51 -23.97 25.79
C ARG A 617 24.54 -24.84 26.60
N TRP A 618 25.04 -25.68 27.49
CA TRP A 618 24.24 -26.53 28.37
C TRP A 618 23.38 -25.73 29.35
N GLU A 619 23.75 -24.49 29.66
CA GLU A 619 22.96 -23.62 30.53
C GLU A 619 21.73 -23.04 29.82
N PHE A 620 21.69 -23.05 28.48
CA PHE A 620 20.67 -22.34 27.71
C PHE A 620 19.25 -22.83 28.00
N SER A 621 19.02 -24.13 28.21
CA SER A 621 17.67 -24.65 28.52
C SER A 621 17.11 -24.07 29.83
N SER A 622 17.95 -24.01 30.87
CA SER A 622 17.59 -23.38 32.15
C SER A 622 17.39 -21.87 32.00
N ILE A 623 18.25 -21.19 31.23
CA ILE A 623 18.11 -19.76 30.95
C ILE A 623 16.81 -19.47 30.20
N TRP A 624 16.52 -20.25 29.16
CA TRP A 624 15.33 -20.11 28.33
C TRP A 624 14.06 -20.26 29.17
N SER A 625 13.93 -21.35 29.92
CA SER A 625 12.73 -21.62 30.75
C SER A 625 12.41 -20.48 31.73
N LYS A 626 13.43 -19.83 32.27
CA LYS A 626 13.32 -18.74 33.24
C LYS A 626 13.04 -17.36 32.63
N ASN A 627 13.37 -17.15 31.36
CA ASN A 627 13.31 -15.83 30.73
C ASN A 627 12.30 -15.72 29.57
N LYS A 628 11.83 -16.83 28.99
CA LYS A 628 10.98 -16.82 27.79
C LYS A 628 9.66 -16.05 27.91
N LEU A 629 9.14 -15.80 29.12
CA LEU A 629 7.90 -15.05 29.35
C LEU A 629 8.13 -13.59 29.78
N MET A 630 9.39 -13.11 29.75
CA MET A 630 9.75 -11.76 30.22
C MET A 630 8.95 -10.67 29.51
N TYR A 631 8.84 -10.71 28.18
CA TYR A 631 8.17 -9.64 27.45
C TYR A 631 6.66 -9.67 27.66
N LEU A 632 6.03 -10.84 27.75
CA LEU A 632 4.59 -10.93 28.00
C LEU A 632 4.21 -10.38 29.36
N LYS A 633 4.93 -10.77 30.41
CA LYS A 633 4.63 -10.29 31.76
C LYS A 633 4.99 -8.81 31.93
N THR A 634 5.98 -8.32 31.19
CA THR A 634 6.29 -6.88 31.11
C THR A 634 5.21 -6.13 30.34
N ALA A 635 4.70 -6.68 29.23
CA ALA A 635 3.61 -6.09 28.48
C ALA A 635 2.34 -6.02 29.33
N ASP A 636 2.01 -7.08 30.07
CA ASP A 636 0.85 -7.09 30.97
C ASP A 636 0.99 -6.11 32.14
N LEU A 637 2.22 -5.90 32.66
CA LEU A 637 2.48 -4.85 33.65
C LEU A 637 2.17 -3.45 33.11
N TYR A 638 2.46 -3.21 31.83
CA TYR A 638 2.32 -1.90 31.22
C TYR A 638 1.07 -1.73 30.37
N ASN A 639 0.24 -2.75 30.13
CA ASN A 639 -1.06 -2.58 29.48
C ASN A 639 -2.05 -1.97 30.47
#